data_AF-A0A2D5XD15-F1
#
_entry.id   AF-A0A2D5XD15-F1
#
_cell.length_a   1.000
_cell.length_b   1.000
_cell.length_c   1.000
_cell.angle_alpha   90.00
_cell.angle_beta   90.00
_cell.angle_gamma   90.00
#
_symmetry.space_group_name_H-M   'P 1'
#
loop_
_entity.id
_entity.type
_entity.pdbx_description
1 polymer ?
#
loop_
_entity_poly.entity_id
_entity_poly.type
_entity_poly.pdbx_seq_one_letter_code
_entity_poly.pdbx_strand_id
1 'polypeptide(L)'
;MSKLAFELAYKRAKKEKTLDGFREVKKSRSYNIIKREYQDKWRPKIFKRDGHKCMNCQEEYHLQLCHITTANAFKRLNGYLEVSIPASFRDDNLITLCFVCHKVQHNADKGILFSQSAKNRAKSIRKLFNEIKQKRGCSTAREII
;
A
#
# COMPACT_ATOMS: atom_id res chain seq x y z
N MET A 1 -5.00 16.04 -7.40
CA MET A 1 -6.46 16.29 -7.26
C MET A 1 -6.64 17.48 -6.35
N SER A 2 -7.59 18.36 -6.66
CA SER A 2 -7.90 19.51 -5.81
C SER A 2 -8.71 19.08 -4.58
N LYS A 3 -8.57 19.83 -3.49
CA LYS A 3 -9.37 19.68 -2.25
C LYS A 3 -10.88 19.60 -2.53
N LEU A 4 -11.33 20.33 -3.56
CA LEU A 4 -12.72 20.37 -4.01
C LEU A 4 -13.23 19.02 -4.53
N ALA A 5 -12.41 18.28 -5.29
CA ALA A 5 -12.79 16.96 -5.80
C ALA A 5 -12.99 15.94 -4.66
N PHE A 6 -12.20 16.06 -3.59
CA PHE A 6 -12.32 15.24 -2.39
C PHE A 6 -13.59 15.56 -1.60
N GLU A 7 -13.87 16.84 -1.35
CA GLU A 7 -15.07 17.25 -0.60
C GLU A 7 -16.36 16.83 -1.30
N LEU A 8 -16.41 16.86 -2.63
CA LEU A 8 -17.57 16.42 -3.41
C LEU A 8 -17.77 14.90 -3.32
N ALA A 9 -16.70 14.11 -3.44
CA ALA A 9 -16.76 12.66 -3.28
C ALA A 9 -17.21 12.26 -1.86
N TYR A 10 -16.69 12.94 -0.84
CA TYR A 10 -17.04 12.71 0.57
C TYR A 10 -18.50 13.07 0.87
N LYS A 11 -19.01 14.21 0.38
CA LYS A 11 -20.42 14.60 0.57
C LYS A 11 -21.38 13.62 -0.11
N ARG A 12 -21.02 13.12 -1.29
CA ARG A 12 -21.80 12.10 -2.01
C ARG A 12 -21.87 10.80 -1.22
N ALA A 13 -20.74 10.38 -0.67
CA ALA A 13 -20.65 9.19 0.17
C ALA A 13 -21.51 9.23 1.42
N LYS A 14 -21.47 10.35 2.13
CA LYS A 14 -22.22 10.56 3.37
C LYS A 14 -23.74 10.59 3.12
N LYS A 15 -24.17 11.09 1.96
CA LYS A 15 -25.59 11.15 1.56
C LYS A 15 -26.18 9.78 1.24
N GLU A 16 -25.36 8.81 0.82
CA GLU A 16 -25.79 7.48 0.40
C GLU A 16 -25.97 6.46 1.56
N LYS A 17 -25.87 6.88 2.85
CA LYS A 17 -26.03 6.01 4.05
C LYS A 17 -25.21 4.70 3.99
N THR A 18 -24.02 4.70 3.41
CA THR A 18 -23.14 3.52 3.35
C THR A 18 -22.24 3.34 4.59
N LEU A 19 -22.46 4.12 5.66
CA LEU A 19 -21.62 4.08 6.87
C LEU A 19 -21.89 2.87 7.79
N ASP A 20 -22.96 2.10 7.59
CA ASP A 20 -23.24 0.86 8.35
C ASP A 20 -22.72 -0.42 7.69
N GLY A 21 -21.98 -0.31 6.58
CA GLY A 21 -21.50 -1.45 5.84
C GLY A 21 -20.00 -1.38 5.60
N PHE A 22 -19.21 -1.81 6.58
CA PHE A 22 -17.89 -2.40 6.33
C PHE A 22 -18.04 -3.66 5.45
N ARG A 23 -18.55 -3.51 4.22
CA ARG A 23 -18.50 -4.55 3.21
C ARG A 23 -17.04 -4.64 2.83
N GLU A 24 -16.40 -5.71 3.29
CA GLU A 24 -15.18 -6.22 2.71
C GLU A 24 -15.36 -6.11 1.19
N VAL A 25 -14.62 -5.19 0.56
CA VAL A 25 -14.78 -4.96 -0.87
C VAL A 25 -14.32 -6.25 -1.53
N LYS A 26 -15.27 -7.12 -1.89
CA LYS A 26 -15.02 -8.33 -2.69
C LYS A 26 -14.14 -7.86 -3.84
N LYS A 27 -13.02 -8.55 -4.07
CA LYS A 27 -12.06 -8.22 -5.14
C LYS A 27 -12.82 -8.20 -6.47
N SER A 28 -13.40 -7.07 -6.80
CA SER A 28 -14.25 -6.92 -7.97
C SER A 28 -13.37 -6.87 -9.21
N ARG A 29 -13.94 -7.17 -10.37
CA ARG A 29 -13.25 -7.00 -11.65
C ARG A 29 -12.68 -5.58 -11.76
N SER A 30 -13.45 -4.56 -11.38
CA SER A 30 -13.05 -3.15 -11.36
C SER A 30 -11.87 -2.88 -10.42
N TYR A 31 -11.85 -3.48 -9.22
CA TYR A 31 -10.70 -3.37 -8.30
C TYR A 31 -9.40 -3.85 -8.96
N ASN A 32 -9.44 -5.01 -9.63
CA ASN A 32 -8.25 -5.58 -10.25
C ASN A 32 -7.78 -4.76 -11.46
N ILE A 33 -8.70 -4.20 -12.25
CA ILE A 33 -8.39 -3.32 -13.38
C ILE A 33 -7.67 -2.07 -12.89
N ILE A 34 -8.29 -1.30 -12.00
CA ILE A 34 -7.71 -0.04 -11.49
C ILE A 34 -6.38 -0.32 -10.79
N LYS A 35 -6.31 -1.35 -9.95
CA LYS A 35 -5.05 -1.75 -9.30
C LYS A 35 -3.95 -2.03 -10.32
N ARG A 36 -4.26 -2.75 -11.41
CA ARG A 36 -3.29 -3.10 -12.45
C ARG A 36 -2.76 -1.85 -13.15
N GLU A 37 -3.63 -0.92 -13.52
CA GLU A 37 -3.22 0.36 -14.13
C GLU A 37 -2.22 1.12 -13.25
N TYR A 38 -2.49 1.23 -11.95
CA TYR A 38 -1.56 1.88 -11.02
C TYR A 38 -0.28 1.08 -10.81
N GLN A 39 -0.34 -0.25 -10.79
CA GLN A 39 0.86 -1.08 -10.73
C GLN A 39 1.74 -0.89 -11.96
N ASP A 40 1.18 -0.90 -13.16
CA ASP A 40 1.93 -0.78 -14.41
C ASP A 40 2.52 0.63 -14.56
N LYS A 41 1.81 1.66 -14.08
CA LYS A 41 2.31 3.04 -14.00
C LYS A 41 3.50 3.21 -13.05
N TRP A 42 3.43 2.63 -11.85
CA TRP A 42 4.40 2.91 -10.78
C TRP A 42 5.57 1.93 -10.73
N ARG A 43 5.35 0.65 -11.08
CA ARG A 43 6.39 -0.40 -11.01
C ARG A 43 7.72 0.02 -11.67
N PRO A 44 7.78 0.50 -12.93
CA PRO A 44 9.05 0.87 -13.54
C PRO A 44 9.76 2.03 -12.82
N LYS A 45 8.99 3.02 -12.34
CA LYS A 45 9.54 4.19 -11.63
C LYS A 45 10.15 3.79 -10.29
N ILE A 46 9.42 2.97 -9.53
CA ILE A 46 9.82 2.53 -8.21
C ILE A 46 11.01 1.57 -8.30
N PHE A 47 11.01 0.66 -9.28
CA PHE A 47 12.14 -0.25 -9.49
C PHE A 47 13.40 0.53 -9.88
N LYS A 48 13.29 1.51 -10.77
CA LYS A 48 14.43 2.39 -11.12
C LYS A 48 14.95 3.16 -9.91
N ARG A 49 14.07 3.77 -9.11
CA ARG A 49 14.43 4.52 -7.89
C ARG A 49 15.14 3.64 -6.86
N ASP A 50 14.70 2.40 -6.74
CA ASP A 50 15.21 1.41 -5.79
C ASP A 50 16.38 0.59 -6.38
N GLY A 51 16.95 1.01 -7.52
CA GLY A 51 18.14 0.40 -8.12
C GLY A 51 17.94 -1.02 -8.65
N HIS A 52 16.70 -1.40 -8.99
CA HIS A 52 16.31 -2.77 -9.36
C HIS A 52 16.73 -3.81 -8.30
N LYS A 53 16.63 -3.45 -7.02
CA LYS A 53 16.98 -4.32 -5.90
C LYS A 53 15.88 -4.33 -4.84
N CYS A 54 15.80 -5.44 -4.13
CA CYS A 54 15.00 -5.52 -2.92
C CYS A 54 15.57 -4.57 -1.86
N MET A 55 14.78 -3.59 -1.44
CA MET A 55 15.25 -2.59 -0.47
C MET A 55 15.54 -3.17 0.92
N ASN A 56 15.06 -4.38 1.22
CA ASN A 56 15.35 -5.06 2.49
C ASN A 56 16.55 -6.01 2.44
N CYS A 57 16.78 -6.73 1.33
CA CYS A 57 17.80 -7.78 1.28
C CYS A 57 18.71 -7.75 0.05
N GLN A 58 18.61 -6.71 -0.78
CA GLN A 58 19.45 -6.46 -1.97
C GLN A 58 19.34 -7.50 -3.11
N GLU A 59 18.44 -8.48 -2.99
CA GLU A 59 18.08 -9.42 -4.07
C GLU A 59 17.65 -8.68 -5.34
N GLU A 60 18.12 -9.15 -6.51
CA GLU A 60 17.87 -8.55 -7.83
C GLU A 60 16.73 -9.27 -8.58
N TYR A 61 16.37 -10.49 -8.17
CA TYR A 61 15.37 -11.30 -8.85
C TYR A 61 14.00 -11.29 -8.17
N HIS A 62 12.96 -11.63 -8.94
CA HIS A 62 11.57 -11.77 -8.50
C HIS A 62 11.06 -10.54 -7.72
N LEU A 63 11.37 -9.35 -8.22
CA LEU A 63 11.00 -8.08 -7.60
C LEU A 63 9.50 -7.81 -7.71
N GLN A 64 8.95 -7.25 -6.66
CA GLN A 64 7.54 -6.91 -6.53
C GLN A 64 7.38 -5.52 -5.95
N LEU A 65 6.35 -4.82 -6.42
CA LEU A 65 5.92 -3.55 -5.87
C LEU A 65 5.14 -3.79 -4.57
N CYS A 66 5.62 -3.25 -3.47
CA CYS A 66 5.05 -3.37 -2.14
C CYS A 66 4.58 -2.01 -1.61
N HIS A 67 3.54 -2.03 -0.79
CA HIS A 67 3.06 -0.85 -0.07
C HIS A 67 3.68 -0.81 1.32
N ILE A 68 4.21 0.35 1.73
CA ILE A 68 4.78 0.56 3.07
C ILE A 68 3.67 0.65 4.12
N THR A 69 2.61 1.38 3.81
CA THR A 69 1.36 1.43 4.57
C THR A 69 0.31 0.60 3.84
N THR A 70 -0.32 -0.33 4.56
CA THR A 70 -1.23 -1.31 3.95
C THR A 70 -2.39 -0.63 3.23
N ALA A 71 -2.71 -1.09 2.02
CA ALA A 71 -3.85 -0.57 1.24
C ALA A 71 -5.19 -0.67 2.01
N ASN A 72 -5.31 -1.61 2.94
CA ASN A 72 -6.48 -1.74 3.82
C ASN A 72 -6.63 -0.55 4.78
N ALA A 73 -5.53 0.09 5.20
CA ALA A 73 -5.61 1.32 5.99
C ALA A 73 -6.27 2.45 5.19
N PHE A 74 -6.01 2.54 3.88
CA PHE A 74 -6.63 3.55 3.00
C PHE A 74 -8.09 3.23 2.67
N LYS A 75 -8.41 1.94 2.45
CA LYS A 75 -9.79 1.49 2.24
C LYS A 75 -10.71 1.82 3.42
N ARG A 76 -10.22 1.65 4.65
CA ARG A 76 -10.96 1.96 5.88
C ARG A 76 -11.28 3.44 6.06
N LEU A 77 -10.50 4.32 5.44
CA LEU A 77 -10.65 5.76 5.60
C LEU A 77 -11.51 6.40 4.51
N ASN A 78 -11.44 5.88 3.29
CA ASN A 78 -12.07 6.55 2.15
C ASN A 78 -13.30 5.85 1.58
N GLY A 79 -13.65 4.62 2.01
CA GLY A 79 -14.89 3.92 1.61
C GLY A 79 -15.02 3.54 0.12
N TYR A 80 -14.36 4.26 -0.79
CA TYR A 80 -14.43 4.13 -2.25
C TYR A 80 -13.09 3.64 -2.81
N LEU A 81 -13.15 2.66 -3.71
CA LEU A 81 -11.98 2.11 -4.39
C LEU A 81 -11.22 3.16 -5.21
N GLU A 82 -11.98 4.04 -5.88
CA GLU A 82 -11.47 5.10 -6.75
C GLU A 82 -10.64 6.14 -6.00
N VAL A 83 -10.86 6.30 -4.69
CA VAL A 83 -10.10 7.23 -3.85
C VAL A 83 -8.99 6.48 -3.09
N SER A 84 -9.29 5.26 -2.63
CA SER A 84 -8.36 4.47 -1.81
C SER A 84 -7.18 3.94 -2.60
N ILE A 85 -7.39 3.50 -3.85
CA ILE A 85 -6.31 2.95 -4.70
C ILE A 85 -5.31 4.06 -5.06
N PRO A 86 -5.70 5.23 -5.60
CA PRO A 86 -4.73 6.27 -5.90
C PRO A 86 -3.98 6.77 -4.67
N ALA A 87 -4.66 6.87 -3.52
CA ALA A 87 -4.03 7.25 -2.26
C ALA A 87 -3.01 6.21 -1.75
N SER A 88 -3.23 4.91 -2.00
CA SER A 88 -2.26 3.89 -1.63
C SER A 88 -1.08 3.82 -2.61
N PHE A 89 -1.30 4.12 -3.89
CA PHE A 89 -0.29 4.11 -4.95
C PHE A 89 0.38 5.48 -5.14
N ARG A 90 0.97 6.02 -4.07
CA ARG A 90 1.83 7.21 -4.12
C ARG A 90 3.30 6.80 -4.05
N ASP A 91 4.19 7.62 -4.63
CA ASP A 91 5.63 7.32 -4.66
C ASP A 91 6.21 7.08 -3.25
N ASP A 92 5.79 7.89 -2.27
CA ASP A 92 6.22 7.84 -0.88
C ASP A 92 5.80 6.55 -0.16
N ASN A 93 4.69 5.94 -0.56
CA ASN A 93 4.11 4.75 0.04
C ASN A 93 4.47 3.45 -0.69
N LEU A 94 5.27 3.51 -1.75
CA LEU A 94 5.67 2.35 -2.57
C LEU A 94 7.15 2.03 -2.40
N ILE A 95 7.48 0.73 -2.46
CA ILE A 95 8.85 0.21 -2.33
C ILE A 95 9.02 -1.09 -3.11
N THR A 96 10.24 -1.38 -3.55
CA THR A 96 10.63 -2.64 -4.19
C THR A 96 11.05 -3.67 -3.15
N LEU A 97 10.41 -4.84 -3.15
CA LEU A 97 10.82 -6.00 -2.35
C LEU A 97 10.89 -7.24 -3.25
N CYS A 98 11.81 -8.17 -2.97
CA CYS A 98 11.76 -9.50 -3.59
C CYS A 98 10.55 -10.29 -3.09
N PHE A 99 10.14 -11.31 -3.85
CA PHE A 99 9.02 -12.19 -3.52
C PHE A 99 9.04 -12.69 -2.06
N VAL A 100 10.20 -13.11 -1.55
CA VAL A 100 10.31 -13.64 -0.18
C VAL A 100 10.06 -12.56 0.87
N CYS A 101 10.70 -11.39 0.72
CA CYS A 101 10.48 -10.28 1.65
C CYS A 101 9.04 -9.78 1.60
N HIS A 102 8.46 -9.69 0.40
CA HIS A 102 7.06 -9.29 0.21
C HIS A 102 6.09 -10.28 0.85
N LYS A 103 6.31 -11.59 0.71
CA LYS A 103 5.50 -12.63 1.35
C LYS A 103 5.62 -12.57 2.88
N VAL A 104 6.81 -12.37 3.42
CA VAL A 104 7.03 -12.20 4.87
C VAL A 104 6.29 -10.97 5.40
N GLN A 105 6.32 -9.86 4.68
CA GLN A 105 5.57 -8.65 5.02
C GLN A 105 4.07 -8.95 5.10
N HIS A 106 3.49 -9.56 4.07
CA HIS A 106 2.07 -9.92 4.06
C HIS A 106 1.66 -10.89 5.18
N ASN A 107 2.54 -11.84 5.48
CA ASN A 107 2.33 -12.81 6.56
C ASN A 107 2.41 -12.14 7.94
N ALA A 108 3.35 -11.21 8.13
CA ALA A 108 3.47 -10.41 9.35
C ALA A 108 2.22 -9.57 9.61
N ASP A 109 1.65 -8.93 8.57
CA ASP A 109 0.41 -8.15 8.68
C ASP A 109 -0.79 -9.00 9.14
N LYS A 110 -0.78 -10.30 8.82
CA LYS A 110 -1.83 -11.25 9.21
C LYS A 110 -1.55 -11.92 10.56
N GLY A 111 -0.41 -11.67 11.19
CA GLY A 111 0.02 -12.38 12.40
C GLY A 111 0.48 -13.82 12.15
N ILE A 112 0.81 -14.17 10.90
CA ILE A 112 1.11 -15.55 10.47
C ILE A 112 2.61 -15.71 10.26
N LEU A 113 3.41 -15.76 11.33
CA LEU A 113 4.87 -15.98 11.25
C LEU A 113 5.29 -17.17 12.10
N PHE A 114 5.74 -18.24 11.43
CA PHE A 114 6.00 -19.52 12.08
C PHE A 114 7.48 -19.78 12.44
N SER A 115 8.44 -19.11 11.80
CA SER A 115 9.87 -19.33 12.04
C SER A 115 10.59 -18.09 12.59
N GLN A 116 11.66 -18.29 13.37
CA GLN A 116 12.47 -17.19 13.89
C GLN A 116 13.11 -16.36 12.78
N SER A 117 13.57 -17.02 11.70
CA SER A 117 14.08 -16.34 10.50
C SER A 117 13.02 -15.42 9.87
N ALA A 118 11.77 -15.88 9.75
CA ALA A 118 10.68 -15.05 9.25
C ALA A 118 10.37 -13.87 10.18
N LYS A 119 10.42 -14.07 11.51
CA LYS A 119 10.24 -12.99 12.50
C LYS A 119 11.35 -11.94 12.41
N ASN A 120 12.60 -12.35 12.32
CA ASN A 120 13.75 -11.44 12.17
C ASN A 120 13.64 -10.65 10.86
N ARG A 121 13.28 -11.32 9.76
CA ARG A 121 13.07 -10.66 8.47
C ARG A 121 11.90 -9.67 8.52
N ALA A 122 10.79 -10.00 9.16
CA ALA A 122 9.67 -9.09 9.37
C ALA A 122 10.06 -7.85 10.21
N LYS A 123 10.89 -8.04 11.26
CA LYS A 123 11.44 -6.95 12.07
C LYS A 123 12.30 -6.00 11.22
N SER A 124 13.17 -6.55 10.37
CA SER A 124 13.99 -5.78 9.42
C SER A 124 13.12 -4.95 8.46
N ILE A 125 12.10 -5.57 7.87
CA ILE A 125 11.17 -4.89 6.95
C ILE A 125 10.43 -3.75 7.69
N ARG A 126 9.96 -3.99 8.91
CA ARG A 126 9.28 -2.95 9.70
C ARG A 126 10.21 -1.78 10.03
N LYS A 127 11.48 -2.05 10.36
CA LYS A 127 12.50 -1.01 10.59
C LYS A 127 12.70 -0.18 9.32
N LEU A 128 12.92 -0.84 8.17
CA LEU A 128 13.05 -0.19 6.86
C LEU A 128 11.84 0.71 6.54
N PHE A 129 10.63 0.21 6.78
CA PHE A 129 9.41 0.97 6.51
C PHE A 129 9.31 2.23 7.38
N ASN A 130 9.71 2.15 8.65
CA ASN A 130 9.72 3.29 9.55
C ASN A 130 10.77 4.33 9.12
N GLU A 131 11.97 3.89 8.74
CA GLU A 131 13.03 4.79 8.24
C GLU A 131 12.59 5.52 6.97
N ILE A 132 11.95 4.80 6.03
CA ILE A 132 11.44 5.41 4.80
C ILE A 132 10.33 6.40 5.11
N LYS A 133 9.41 6.08 6.04
CA LYS A 133 8.35 6.99 6.46
C LYS A 133 8.92 8.29 7.00
N GLN A 134 9.93 8.21 7.86
CA GLN A 134 10.63 9.37 8.41
C GLN A 134 11.32 10.19 7.31
N LYS A 135 12.06 9.53 6.41
CA LYS A 135 12.82 10.22 5.34
C LYS A 135 11.94 10.87 4.28
N ARG A 136 10.82 10.23 3.91
CA ARG A 136 9.95 10.69 2.83
C ARG A 136 8.78 11.55 3.31
N GLY A 137 8.63 11.73 4.62
CA GLY A 137 7.42 12.32 5.21
C GLY A 137 6.17 11.56 4.78
N CYS A 138 6.27 10.23 4.64
CA CYS A 138 5.19 9.41 4.11
C CYS A 138 3.99 9.53 5.04
N SER A 139 3.00 10.32 4.63
CA SER A 139 1.80 10.55 5.41
C SER A 139 1.15 9.21 5.69
N THR A 140 0.94 8.92 6.96
CA THR A 140 0.07 7.83 7.39
C THR A 140 -1.31 8.03 6.77
N ALA A 141 -2.08 6.95 6.66
CA ALA A 141 -3.43 7.03 6.12
C ALA A 141 -4.28 8.11 6.84
N ARG A 142 -3.99 8.38 8.14
CA ARG A 142 -4.63 9.42 8.96
C ARG A 142 -4.24 10.86 8.61
N GLU A 143 -3.02 11.11 8.12
CA GLU A 143 -2.51 12.46 7.81
C GLU A 143 -2.91 12.96 6.41
N ILE A 144 -3.64 12.13 5.65
CA ILE A 144 -4.11 12.43 4.29
C ILE A 144 -5.54 13.00 4.32
N ILE A 145 -6.16 13.01 5.51
CA ILE A 145 -7.47 13.60 5.81
C ILE A 145 -7.25 15.00 6.36
#